data_AF-C4A049-F1
#
_entry.id   AF-C4A049-F1
#
_cell.length_a   1.000
_cell.length_b   1.000
_cell.length_c   1.000
_cell.angle_alpha   90.00
_cell.angle_beta   90.00
_cell.angle_gamma   90.00
#
_symmetry.space_group_name_H-M   'P 1'
#
loop_
_entity.id
_entity.type
_entity.pdbx_description
1 polymer ?
#
loop_
_entity_poly.entity_id
_entity_poly.type
_entity_poly.pdbx_seq_one_letter_code
_entity_poly.pdbx_strand_id
1 'polypeptide(L)'
;QVLTDVTRDEFVTFMHILASLQSLQTVSGRQQLVDLVVEQAELSKPFQADDSTCVDRLMDCVRQAMPLFSRNVQSTKFVAYVCVAVLPCLTAVTSSVEERDVKLEVLKLLAEMSPYCGDVDSTCLANLYTCLLEYMPVPPAEVENEENGSLQPGEPQLQFSYVECLMFAFHQIARKGTDFLTAEENADRLKDFRTRLQYFARGLQVYIKQLRLSLQGKTGEELKTTENKIKVVALRTTSNINVLIKDLFHNPPSYKSVVGLSWKPTTVSTLSLVFTEPKTLETVPTKRMAVRPKHNERSLYHPPGGKYSERVG
;
A
#
# COMPACT_ATOMS: atom_id res chain seq x y z
N GLN A 1 22.00 24.58 9.89
CA GLN A 1 21.94 26.04 9.72
C GLN A 1 21.41 26.48 8.36
N VAL A 2 21.71 25.81 7.24
CA VAL A 2 21.14 26.20 5.94
C VAL A 2 19.65 25.83 5.79
N LEU A 3 19.21 24.72 6.40
CA LEU A 3 17.84 24.19 6.23
C LEU A 3 16.76 24.87 7.08
N THR A 4 17.09 25.92 7.83
CA THR A 4 16.13 26.61 8.70
C THR A 4 15.29 27.66 7.97
N ASP A 5 15.72 28.10 6.78
CA ASP A 5 15.01 29.05 5.93
C ASP A 5 15.27 28.67 4.46
N VAL A 6 14.53 27.67 3.99
CA VAL A 6 14.65 27.14 2.63
C VAL A 6 13.30 27.16 1.93
N THR A 7 13.32 27.53 0.66
CA THR A 7 12.19 27.36 -0.23
C THR A 7 11.91 25.87 -0.49
N ARG A 8 10.73 25.57 -1.05
CA ARG A 8 10.35 24.20 -1.44
C ARG A 8 11.39 23.56 -2.35
N ASP A 9 11.85 24.27 -3.38
CA ASP A 9 12.76 23.73 -4.39
C ASP A 9 14.18 23.51 -3.85
N GLU A 10 14.65 24.42 -3.00
CA GLU A 10 15.91 24.26 -2.27
C GLU A 10 15.85 23.05 -1.35
N PHE A 11 14.76 22.88 -0.59
CA PHE A 11 14.58 21.75 0.30
C PHE A 11 14.65 20.41 -0.45
N VAL A 12 13.93 20.27 -1.57
CA VAL A 12 13.97 19.08 -2.42
C VAL A 12 15.38 18.83 -2.94
N THR A 13 16.07 19.87 -3.39
CA THR A 13 17.45 19.78 -3.90
C THR A 13 18.42 19.32 -2.81
N PHE A 14 18.34 19.89 -1.61
CA PHE A 14 19.16 19.48 -0.47
C PHE A 14 18.88 18.04 -0.06
N MET A 15 17.61 17.63 0.01
CA MET A 15 17.25 16.26 0.34
C MET A 15 17.81 15.26 -0.67
N HIS A 16 17.78 15.57 -1.96
CA HIS A 16 18.38 14.74 -2.99
C HIS A 16 19.92 14.63 -2.83
N ILE A 17 20.60 15.75 -2.59
CA ILE A 17 22.06 15.76 -2.36
C ILE A 17 22.41 14.95 -1.12
N LEU A 18 21.73 15.20 0.00
CA LEU A 18 22.00 14.53 1.27
C LEU A 18 21.73 13.03 1.19
N ALA A 19 20.63 12.61 0.56
CA ALA A 19 20.31 11.19 0.37
C ALA A 19 21.32 10.45 -0.53
N SER A 20 22.07 11.18 -1.38
CA SER A 20 23.13 10.61 -2.21
C SER A 20 24.44 10.36 -1.46
N LEU A 21 24.63 10.93 -0.26
CA LEU A 21 25.84 10.76 0.54
C LEU A 21 25.89 9.35 1.15
N GLN A 22 26.98 8.61 0.91
CA GLN A 22 27.15 7.23 1.38
C GLN A 22 26.97 7.09 2.91
N SER A 23 27.45 8.05 3.69
CA SER A 23 27.28 8.07 5.15
C SER A 23 25.81 8.17 5.57
N LEU A 24 24.97 8.82 4.78
CA LEU A 24 23.55 9.03 5.05
C LEU A 24 22.64 7.93 4.48
N GLN A 25 23.18 6.98 3.72
CA GLN A 25 22.44 5.80 3.22
C GLN A 25 22.30 4.69 4.27
N THR A 26 23.02 4.80 5.40
CA THR A 26 22.88 3.88 6.54
C THR A 26 21.52 4.00 7.22
N VAL A 27 21.15 3.06 8.09
CA VAL A 27 19.89 3.16 8.87
C VAL A 27 19.87 4.43 9.73
N SER A 28 20.96 4.70 10.45
CA SER A 28 21.09 5.91 11.28
C SER A 28 21.09 7.18 10.43
N GLY A 29 21.81 7.17 9.29
CA GLY A 29 21.82 8.28 8.35
C GLY A 29 20.44 8.62 7.79
N ARG A 30 19.69 7.62 7.34
CA ARG A 30 18.31 7.81 6.87
C ARG A 30 17.36 8.25 7.98
N GLN A 31 17.57 7.78 9.21
CA GLN A 31 16.80 8.26 10.36
C GLN A 31 17.05 9.76 10.61
N GLN A 32 18.30 10.22 10.56
CA GLN A 32 18.63 11.66 10.66
C GLN A 32 17.95 12.48 9.56
N LEU A 33 17.93 11.95 8.33
CA LEU A 33 17.22 12.60 7.22
C LEU A 33 15.71 12.66 7.46
N VAL A 34 15.09 11.60 7.98
CA VAL A 34 13.66 11.61 8.34
C VAL A 34 13.38 12.64 9.44
N ASP A 35 14.22 12.71 10.48
CA ASP A 35 14.04 13.67 11.57
C ASP A 35 14.15 15.12 11.07
N LEU A 36 15.06 15.40 10.15
CA LEU A 36 15.17 16.70 9.46
C LEU A 36 13.88 17.02 8.67
N VAL A 37 13.33 16.06 7.93
CA VAL A 37 12.08 16.26 7.18
C VAL A 37 10.89 16.47 8.12
N VAL A 38 10.89 15.82 9.29
CA VAL A 38 9.87 16.04 10.34
C VAL A 38 9.95 17.44 10.92
N GLU A 39 11.16 17.96 11.15
CA GLU A 39 11.36 19.36 11.57
C GLU A 39 10.82 20.33 10.51
N GLN A 40 11.14 20.10 9.23
CA GLN A 40 10.65 20.93 8.12
C GLN A 40 9.13 20.87 7.95
N ALA A 41 8.52 19.72 8.24
CA ALA A 41 7.08 19.52 8.17
C ALA A 41 6.33 20.19 9.34
N GLU A 42 7.05 20.58 10.40
CA GLU A 42 6.49 21.21 11.60
C GLU A 42 5.35 20.40 12.26
N LEU A 43 5.50 19.08 12.36
CA LEU A 43 4.45 18.16 12.86
C LEU A 43 4.01 18.41 14.31
N SER A 44 4.70 19.29 15.04
CA SER A 44 4.30 19.73 16.39
C SER A 44 3.27 20.87 16.37
N LYS A 45 3.07 21.53 15.23
CA LYS A 45 2.07 22.61 15.08
C LYS A 45 0.70 22.03 14.73
N PRO A 46 -0.40 22.71 15.10
CA PRO A 46 -1.73 22.33 14.65
C PRO A 46 -1.85 22.38 13.12
N PHE A 47 -2.57 21.42 12.54
CA PHE A 47 -2.84 21.39 11.11
C PHE A 47 -3.92 22.42 10.73
N GLN A 48 -3.66 23.19 9.66
CA GLN A 48 -4.59 24.18 9.11
C GLN A 48 -5.12 23.66 7.76
N ALA A 49 -6.34 23.13 7.76
CA ALA A 49 -6.93 22.47 6.58
C ALA A 49 -7.35 23.46 5.47
N ASP A 50 -7.66 24.70 5.86
CA ASP A 50 -8.04 25.79 4.96
C ASP A 50 -6.84 26.50 4.31
N ASP A 51 -5.64 26.35 4.88
CA ASP A 51 -4.39 26.84 4.30
C ASP A 51 -3.75 25.82 3.35
N SER A 52 -3.93 26.05 2.05
CA SER A 52 -3.30 25.26 0.99
C SER A 52 -1.76 25.17 1.09
N THR A 53 -1.09 26.17 1.68
CA THR A 53 0.37 26.14 1.90
C THR A 53 0.74 25.12 2.98
N CYS A 54 -0.02 25.07 4.07
CA CYS A 54 0.14 24.07 5.12
C CYS A 54 -0.07 22.65 4.57
N VAL A 55 -1.12 22.44 3.76
CA VAL A 55 -1.43 21.15 3.13
C VAL A 55 -0.30 20.71 2.19
N ASP A 56 0.13 21.58 1.28
CA ASP A 56 1.18 21.29 0.32
C ASP A 56 2.51 20.96 1.00
N ARG A 57 2.90 21.75 2.01
CA ARG A 57 4.13 21.52 2.78
C ARG A 57 4.15 20.14 3.41
N LEU A 58 3.04 19.72 4.04
CA LEU A 58 2.94 18.38 4.61
C LEU A 58 3.12 17.32 3.54
N MET A 59 2.42 17.45 2.42
CA MET A 59 2.48 16.49 1.31
C MET A 59 3.88 16.40 0.71
N ASP A 60 4.56 17.53 0.51
CA ASP A 60 5.90 17.56 -0.06
C ASP A 60 6.94 16.99 0.91
N CYS A 61 6.85 17.30 2.20
CA CYS A 61 7.70 16.69 3.22
C CYS A 61 7.51 15.16 3.25
N VAL A 62 6.27 14.67 3.24
CA VAL A 62 6.01 13.23 3.18
C VAL A 62 6.62 12.60 1.92
N ARG A 63 6.52 13.25 0.75
CA ARG A 63 7.15 12.77 -0.48
C ARG A 63 8.68 12.69 -0.39
N GLN A 64 9.32 13.66 0.27
CA GLN A 64 10.77 13.62 0.51
C GLN A 64 11.17 12.52 1.50
N ALA A 65 10.34 12.25 2.52
CA ALA A 65 10.61 11.21 3.50
C ALA A 65 10.36 9.80 2.96
N MET A 66 9.45 9.63 1.99
CA MET A 66 9.00 8.32 1.49
C MET A 66 10.14 7.36 1.09
N PRO A 67 11.18 7.78 0.33
CA PRO A 67 12.27 6.88 -0.08
C PRO A 67 13.19 6.46 1.08
N LEU A 68 13.14 7.17 2.21
CA LEU A 68 13.99 6.93 3.37
C LEU A 68 13.44 5.81 4.26
N PHE A 69 12.12 5.61 4.23
CA PHE A 69 11.45 4.62 5.08
C PHE A 69 11.86 3.19 4.75
N SER A 70 11.87 2.35 5.78
CA SER A 70 12.11 0.92 5.69
C SER A 70 11.63 0.24 6.96
N ARG A 71 11.78 -1.08 7.07
CA ARG A 71 11.47 -1.79 8.34
C ARG A 71 12.21 -1.23 9.57
N ASN A 72 13.36 -0.58 9.37
CA ASN A 72 14.21 -0.05 10.43
C ASN A 72 14.21 1.49 10.51
N VAL A 73 13.49 2.17 9.60
CA VAL A 73 13.37 3.63 9.55
C VAL A 73 11.90 3.92 9.35
N GLN A 74 11.21 4.28 10.43
CA GLN A 74 9.75 4.22 10.50
C GLN A 74 9.10 5.53 10.07
N SER A 75 7.86 5.44 9.59
CA SER A 75 7.01 6.58 9.21
C SER A 75 6.10 7.06 10.36
N THR A 76 6.28 6.54 11.57
CA THR A 76 5.35 6.65 12.71
C THR A 76 4.89 8.09 13.00
N LYS A 77 5.83 9.06 13.02
CA LYS A 77 5.50 10.46 13.31
C LYS A 77 4.55 11.07 12.26
N PHE A 78 4.78 10.78 10.98
CA PHE A 78 3.91 11.24 9.90
C PHE A 78 2.55 10.55 9.92
N VAL A 79 2.53 9.23 10.11
CA VAL A 79 1.27 8.47 10.17
C VAL A 79 0.41 8.94 11.34
N ALA A 80 0.99 9.08 12.52
CA ALA A 80 0.29 9.58 13.71
C ALA A 80 -0.26 10.99 13.47
N TYR A 81 0.55 11.90 12.90
CA TYR A 81 0.11 13.26 12.60
C TYR A 81 -1.06 13.27 11.60
N VAL A 82 -0.98 12.51 10.51
CA VAL A 82 -2.07 12.44 9.53
C VAL A 82 -3.34 11.89 10.17
N CYS A 83 -3.25 10.79 10.93
CA CYS A 83 -4.42 10.20 11.57
C CYS A 83 -5.04 11.07 12.67
N VAL A 84 -4.23 11.79 13.45
CA VAL A 84 -4.71 12.57 14.60
C VAL A 84 -5.10 13.99 14.22
N ALA A 85 -4.32 14.66 13.36
CA ALA A 85 -4.52 16.07 13.03
C ALA A 85 -5.25 16.28 11.69
N VAL A 86 -5.03 15.42 10.69
CA VAL A 86 -5.52 15.65 9.32
C VAL A 86 -6.85 14.94 9.06
N LEU A 87 -6.96 13.64 9.34
CA LEU A 87 -8.18 12.87 9.04
C LEU A 87 -9.46 13.48 9.64
N PRO A 88 -9.48 13.97 10.89
CA PRO A 88 -10.68 14.57 11.48
C PRO A 88 -11.19 15.82 10.76
N CYS A 89 -10.34 16.49 9.97
CA CYS A 89 -10.70 17.68 9.19
C CYS A 89 -10.49 17.48 7.68
N LEU A 90 -10.42 16.23 7.20
CA LEU A 90 -10.14 15.91 5.79
C LEU A 90 -11.14 16.59 4.83
N THR A 91 -12.39 16.73 5.24
CA THR A 91 -13.44 17.37 4.43
C THR A 91 -13.18 18.87 4.19
N ALA A 92 -12.49 19.54 5.12
CA ALA A 92 -12.13 20.94 5.04
C ALA A 92 -10.82 21.20 4.28
N VAL A 93 -10.06 20.16 3.94
CA VAL A 93 -8.80 20.29 3.19
C VAL A 93 -9.07 20.91 1.82
N THR A 94 -8.47 22.09 1.60
CA THR A 94 -8.57 22.85 0.36
C THR A 94 -7.38 22.56 -0.56
N SER A 95 -7.57 22.79 -1.87
CA SER A 95 -6.50 22.73 -2.85
C SER A 95 -6.28 24.10 -3.48
N SER A 96 -5.03 24.44 -3.77
CA SER A 96 -4.67 25.58 -4.62
C SER A 96 -4.91 25.31 -6.11
N VAL A 97 -5.21 24.05 -6.49
CA VAL A 97 -5.37 23.60 -7.88
C VAL A 97 -6.76 22.99 -8.07
N GLU A 98 -7.62 23.64 -8.88
CA GLU A 98 -9.05 23.32 -9.02
C GLU A 98 -9.33 21.86 -9.47
N GLU A 99 -8.47 21.25 -10.28
CA GLU A 99 -8.68 19.89 -10.82
C GLU A 99 -8.01 18.78 -10.00
N ARG A 100 -7.31 19.12 -8.91
CA ARG A 100 -6.60 18.13 -8.09
C ARG A 100 -7.47 17.71 -6.91
N ASP A 101 -7.78 16.41 -6.86
CA ASP A 101 -8.32 15.81 -5.64
C ASP A 101 -7.22 15.68 -4.56
N VAL A 102 -7.00 16.78 -3.82
CA VAL A 102 -5.98 16.87 -2.78
C VAL A 102 -6.24 15.89 -1.63
N LYS A 103 -7.51 15.61 -1.32
CA LYS A 103 -7.91 14.70 -0.24
C LYS A 103 -7.46 13.28 -0.59
N LEU A 104 -7.73 12.84 -1.82
CA LEU A 104 -7.25 11.55 -2.31
C LEU A 104 -5.72 11.48 -2.29
N GLU A 105 -5.01 12.55 -2.66
CA GLU A 105 -3.54 12.56 -2.62
C GLU A 105 -2.99 12.43 -1.19
N VAL A 106 -3.60 13.10 -0.19
CA VAL A 106 -3.25 12.91 1.23
C VAL A 106 -3.47 11.44 1.65
N LEU A 107 -4.60 10.85 1.27
CA LEU A 107 -4.91 9.46 1.59
C LEU A 107 -3.96 8.47 0.91
N LYS A 108 -3.54 8.73 -0.33
CA LYS A 108 -2.51 7.93 -1.01
C LYS A 108 -1.18 7.97 -0.25
N LEU A 109 -0.76 9.15 0.20
CA LEU A 109 0.46 9.30 1.00
C LEU A 109 0.36 8.53 2.33
N LEU A 110 -0.78 8.61 3.02
CA LEU A 110 -1.03 7.81 4.23
C LEU A 110 -0.92 6.31 3.94
N ALA A 111 -1.55 5.84 2.88
CA ALA A 111 -1.51 4.44 2.48
C ALA A 111 -0.07 3.98 2.19
N GLU A 112 0.74 4.79 1.49
CA GLU A 112 2.14 4.48 1.18
C GLU A 112 3.04 4.45 2.41
N MET A 113 2.80 5.32 3.40
CA MET A 113 3.58 5.35 4.64
C MET A 113 3.21 4.21 5.60
N SER A 114 1.97 3.74 5.57
CA SER A 114 1.42 2.80 6.56
C SER A 114 2.20 1.48 6.76
N PRO A 115 2.82 0.85 5.73
CA PRO A 115 3.61 -0.37 5.92
C PRO A 115 4.88 -0.17 6.76
N TYR A 116 5.38 1.08 6.82
CA TYR A 116 6.57 1.47 7.56
C TYR A 116 6.24 2.11 8.92
N CYS A 117 4.95 2.18 9.27
CA CYS A 117 4.54 2.72 10.55
C CYS A 117 5.10 1.84 11.67
N GLY A 118 5.52 2.44 12.78
CA GLY A 118 5.88 1.77 14.03
C GLY A 118 4.64 1.48 14.87
N ASP A 119 4.80 1.49 16.19
CA ASP A 119 3.66 1.39 17.11
C ASP A 119 3.02 2.77 17.25
N VAL A 120 1.70 2.81 17.21
CA VAL A 120 0.88 4.03 17.33
C VAL A 120 -0.14 3.85 18.44
N ASP A 121 -0.63 4.97 18.96
CA ASP A 121 -1.69 4.96 19.97
C ASP A 121 -3.03 4.48 19.39
N SER A 122 -3.97 4.16 20.29
CA SER A 122 -5.32 3.75 19.91
C SER A 122 -6.10 4.85 19.20
N THR A 123 -5.81 6.12 19.51
CA THR A 123 -6.42 7.30 18.88
C THR A 123 -6.16 7.34 17.38
N CYS A 124 -4.91 7.09 16.97
CA CYS A 124 -4.51 7.03 15.57
C CYS A 124 -5.35 5.99 14.80
N LEU A 125 -5.48 4.78 15.34
CA LEU A 125 -6.25 3.72 14.70
C LEU A 125 -7.76 4.02 14.73
N ALA A 126 -8.27 4.61 15.80
CA ALA A 126 -9.67 5.01 15.93
C ALA A 126 -10.06 6.07 14.89
N ASN A 127 -9.27 7.13 14.72
CA ASN A 127 -9.56 8.18 13.73
C ASN A 127 -9.49 7.66 12.30
N LEU A 128 -8.52 6.79 12.00
CA LEU A 128 -8.43 6.12 10.70
C LEU A 128 -9.66 5.25 10.43
N TYR A 129 -10.10 4.49 11.41
CA TYR A 129 -11.30 3.68 11.31
C TYR A 129 -12.56 4.53 11.12
N THR A 130 -12.73 5.61 11.90
CA THR A 130 -13.86 6.54 11.76
C THR A 130 -13.91 7.15 10.36
N CYS A 131 -12.77 7.64 9.84
CA CYS A 131 -12.70 8.18 8.49
C CYS A 131 -13.00 7.11 7.42
N LEU A 132 -12.55 5.86 7.60
CA LEU A 132 -12.93 4.76 6.71
C LEU A 132 -14.46 4.54 6.68
N LEU A 133 -15.14 4.64 7.82
CA LEU A 133 -16.59 4.44 7.90
C LEU A 133 -17.39 5.56 7.22
N GLU A 134 -16.86 6.78 7.11
CA GLU A 134 -17.49 7.87 6.35
C GLU A 134 -17.65 7.51 4.86
N TYR A 135 -16.75 6.67 4.32
CA TYR A 135 -16.79 6.20 2.94
C TYR A 135 -17.37 4.78 2.79
N MET A 136 -17.84 4.18 3.89
CA MET A 136 -18.48 2.87 3.91
C MET A 136 -19.89 2.99 4.52
N PRO A 137 -20.89 3.41 3.71
CA PRO A 137 -22.24 3.64 4.20
C PRO A 137 -22.89 2.39 4.81
N VAL A 138 -23.83 2.62 5.73
CA VAL A 138 -24.68 1.55 6.26
C VAL A 138 -25.57 1.05 5.12
N PRO A 139 -25.76 -0.28 4.95
CA PRO A 139 -26.74 -0.79 4.01
C PRO A 139 -28.14 -0.20 4.29
N PRO A 140 -28.88 0.25 3.26
CA PRO A 140 -30.26 0.68 3.43
C PRO A 140 -31.14 -0.44 3.99
N ALA A 141 -32.15 -0.08 4.79
CA ALA A 141 -33.04 -1.05 5.45
C ALA A 141 -33.79 -1.99 4.48
N GLU A 142 -33.97 -1.57 3.22
CA GLU A 142 -34.70 -2.31 2.19
C GLU A 142 -33.83 -3.36 1.47
N VAL A 143 -32.49 -3.29 1.58
CA VAL A 143 -31.55 -4.18 0.86
C VAL A 143 -31.28 -5.50 1.60
N GLU A 144 -32.07 -5.80 2.64
CA GLU A 144 -32.00 -7.07 3.36
C GLU A 144 -32.58 -8.24 2.55
N ASN A 145 -33.43 -7.99 1.54
CA ASN A 145 -34.20 -9.04 0.85
C ASN A 145 -34.10 -9.10 -0.68
N GLU A 146 -33.30 -8.25 -1.34
CA GLU A 146 -33.19 -8.26 -2.81
C GLU A 146 -31.86 -8.84 -3.31
N GLU A 147 -31.92 -10.01 -3.95
CA GLU A 147 -30.79 -10.67 -4.64
C GLU A 147 -30.35 -9.94 -5.91
N ASN A 148 -31.09 -8.92 -6.35
CA ASN A 148 -30.81 -8.18 -7.57
C ASN A 148 -29.93 -6.96 -7.26
N GLY A 149 -28.62 -7.16 -7.40
CA GLY A 149 -27.58 -6.13 -7.26
C GLY A 149 -27.60 -5.04 -8.33
N SER A 150 -28.74 -4.40 -8.57
CA SER A 150 -28.83 -3.12 -9.26
C SER A 150 -28.79 -2.00 -8.22
N LEU A 151 -27.82 -1.09 -8.31
CA LEU A 151 -27.86 0.15 -7.53
C LEU A 151 -29.15 0.88 -7.88
N GLN A 152 -30.02 1.11 -6.90
CA GLN A 152 -31.24 1.88 -7.11
C GLN A 152 -30.89 3.37 -7.39
N PRO A 153 -31.72 4.10 -8.17
CA PRO A 153 -31.54 5.54 -8.35
C PRO A 153 -31.65 6.24 -6.99
N GLY A 154 -30.53 6.75 -6.48
CA GLY A 154 -30.45 7.38 -5.15
C GLY A 154 -29.41 6.76 -4.22
N GLU A 155 -28.80 5.62 -4.58
CA GLU A 155 -27.69 5.06 -3.81
C GLU A 155 -26.43 5.95 -3.86
N PRO A 156 -25.71 6.10 -2.73
CA PRO A 156 -24.51 6.94 -2.67
C PRO A 156 -23.42 6.41 -3.61
N GLN A 157 -22.83 7.31 -4.39
CA GLN A 157 -21.72 6.96 -5.27
C GLN A 157 -20.51 6.55 -4.43
N LEU A 158 -20.15 5.26 -4.47
CA LEU A 158 -19.04 4.72 -3.70
C LEU A 158 -17.69 5.24 -4.21
N GLN A 159 -16.88 5.78 -3.29
CA GLN A 159 -15.55 6.31 -3.60
C GLN A 159 -14.47 5.25 -3.43
N PHE A 160 -14.37 4.33 -4.40
CA PHE A 160 -13.47 3.17 -4.30
C PHE A 160 -11.99 3.55 -4.07
N SER A 161 -11.47 4.60 -4.69
CA SER A 161 -10.07 5.01 -4.50
C SER A 161 -9.78 5.50 -3.08
N TYR A 162 -10.73 6.19 -2.44
CA TYR A 162 -10.61 6.61 -1.04
C TYR A 162 -10.60 5.40 -0.12
N VAL A 163 -11.55 4.48 -0.34
CA VAL A 163 -11.66 3.25 0.45
C VAL A 163 -10.43 2.36 0.27
N GLU A 164 -9.84 2.25 -0.92
CA GLU A 164 -8.57 1.53 -1.11
C GLU A 164 -7.47 2.11 -0.20
N CYS A 165 -7.31 3.43 -0.17
CA CYS A 165 -6.27 4.08 0.63
C CYS A 165 -6.49 3.83 2.14
N LEU A 166 -7.69 4.14 2.63
CA LEU A 166 -8.05 4.04 4.05
C LEU A 166 -8.05 2.59 4.53
N MET A 167 -8.61 1.68 3.75
CA MET A 167 -8.67 0.26 4.08
C MET A 167 -7.29 -0.38 4.06
N PHE A 168 -6.42 0.00 3.11
CA PHE A 168 -5.03 -0.44 3.09
C PHE A 168 -4.28 0.05 4.33
N ALA A 169 -4.36 1.34 4.64
CA ALA A 169 -3.71 1.90 5.82
C ALA A 169 -4.22 1.25 7.12
N PHE A 170 -5.54 1.07 7.23
CA PHE A 170 -6.16 0.40 8.38
C PHE A 170 -5.64 -1.03 8.52
N HIS A 171 -5.59 -1.80 7.42
CA HIS A 171 -5.06 -3.16 7.43
C HIS A 171 -3.60 -3.23 7.88
N GLN A 172 -2.74 -2.31 7.42
CA GLN A 172 -1.32 -2.29 7.81
C GLN A 172 -1.11 -1.92 9.28
N ILE A 173 -1.93 -1.03 9.84
CA ILE A 173 -1.76 -0.53 11.21
C ILE A 173 -2.47 -1.46 12.21
N ALA A 174 -3.72 -1.86 11.93
CA ALA A 174 -4.52 -2.73 12.80
C ALA A 174 -3.89 -4.10 13.03
N ARG A 175 -3.07 -4.60 12.10
CA ARG A 175 -2.35 -5.88 12.27
C ARG A 175 -1.45 -5.92 13.51
N LYS A 176 -1.05 -4.76 14.04
CA LYS A 176 -0.21 -4.63 15.24
C LYS A 176 -1.01 -4.51 16.54
N GLY A 177 -2.30 -4.21 16.44
CA GLY A 177 -3.23 -4.04 17.54
C GLY A 177 -4.56 -4.68 17.19
N THR A 178 -4.57 -6.00 17.04
CA THR A 178 -5.74 -6.77 16.57
C THR A 178 -6.95 -6.62 17.48
N ASP A 179 -6.71 -6.38 18.77
CA ASP A 179 -7.71 -6.18 19.82
C ASP A 179 -8.67 -5.01 19.52
N PHE A 180 -8.26 -4.06 18.66
CA PHE A 180 -9.13 -2.99 18.18
C PHE A 180 -10.43 -3.50 17.56
N LEU A 181 -10.39 -4.68 16.90
CA LEU A 181 -11.57 -5.37 16.39
C LEU A 181 -11.94 -6.62 17.19
N THR A 182 -10.97 -7.30 17.81
CA THR A 182 -11.19 -8.63 18.41
C THR A 182 -11.44 -8.63 19.91
N ALA A 183 -11.19 -7.52 20.63
CA ALA A 183 -11.53 -7.43 22.04
C ALA A 183 -13.05 -7.59 22.24
N GLU A 184 -13.44 -8.21 23.35
CA GLU A 184 -14.84 -8.53 23.65
C GLU A 184 -15.71 -7.26 23.70
N GLU A 185 -15.19 -6.17 24.27
CA GLU A 185 -15.86 -4.87 24.29
C GLU A 185 -16.09 -4.24 22.89
N ASN A 186 -15.37 -4.70 21.86
CA ASN A 186 -15.46 -4.21 20.49
C ASN A 186 -16.32 -5.10 19.58
N ALA A 187 -17.06 -6.07 20.15
CA ALA A 187 -17.90 -6.99 19.38
C ALA A 187 -18.92 -6.28 18.47
N ASP A 188 -19.57 -5.23 18.98
CA ASP A 188 -20.54 -4.44 18.20
C ASP A 188 -19.86 -3.65 17.07
N ARG A 189 -18.66 -3.12 17.31
CA ARG A 189 -17.85 -2.48 16.27
C ARG A 189 -17.53 -3.45 15.14
N LEU A 190 -17.07 -4.66 15.46
CA LEU A 190 -16.76 -5.66 14.44
C LEU A 190 -18.01 -6.12 13.68
N LYS A 191 -19.16 -6.23 14.37
CA LYS A 191 -20.44 -6.55 13.74
C LYS A 191 -20.89 -5.48 12.76
N ASP A 192 -20.91 -4.20 13.18
CA ASP A 192 -21.24 -3.08 12.30
C ASP A 192 -20.30 -3.01 11.09
N PHE A 193 -18.99 -3.20 11.33
CA PHE A 193 -18.00 -3.18 10.27
C PHE A 193 -18.24 -4.28 9.23
N ARG A 194 -18.56 -5.51 9.66
CA ARG A 194 -18.87 -6.62 8.75
C ARG A 194 -20.11 -6.34 7.91
N THR A 195 -21.14 -5.73 8.48
CA THR A 195 -22.34 -5.30 7.74
C THR A 195 -21.99 -4.30 6.64
N ARG A 196 -21.18 -3.28 6.94
CA ARG A 196 -20.71 -2.30 5.96
C ARG A 196 -19.81 -2.92 4.89
N LEU A 197 -18.89 -3.82 5.28
CA LEU A 197 -18.04 -4.57 4.35
C LEU A 197 -18.89 -5.41 3.38
N GLN A 198 -19.96 -6.04 3.87
CA GLN A 198 -20.86 -6.84 3.04
C GLN A 198 -21.59 -5.96 2.02
N TYR A 199 -22.12 -4.82 2.46
CA TYR A 199 -22.77 -3.86 1.55
C TYR A 199 -21.79 -3.31 0.50
N PHE A 200 -20.61 -2.88 0.93
CA PHE A 200 -19.58 -2.35 0.05
C PHE A 200 -19.11 -3.40 -0.97
N ALA A 201 -18.99 -4.67 -0.55
CA ALA A 201 -18.64 -5.78 -1.42
C ALA A 201 -19.68 -6.00 -2.54
N ARG A 202 -20.98 -5.79 -2.27
CA ARG A 202 -22.03 -5.86 -3.31
C ARG A 202 -21.82 -4.77 -4.36
N GLY A 203 -21.67 -3.51 -3.94
CA GLY A 203 -21.39 -2.39 -4.85
C GLY A 203 -20.10 -2.59 -5.66
N LEU A 204 -19.08 -3.18 -5.03
CA LEU A 204 -17.83 -3.55 -5.69
C LEU A 204 -18.03 -4.54 -6.84
N GLN A 205 -18.88 -5.58 -6.66
CA GLN A 205 -19.17 -6.55 -7.72
C GLN A 205 -19.85 -5.91 -8.93
N VAL A 206 -20.81 -5.01 -8.68
CA VAL A 206 -21.52 -4.29 -9.75
C VAL A 206 -20.54 -3.45 -10.56
N TYR A 207 -19.68 -2.70 -9.87
CA TYR A 207 -18.69 -1.85 -10.54
C TYR A 207 -17.64 -2.67 -11.32
N ILE A 208 -17.16 -3.79 -10.76
CA ILE A 208 -16.27 -4.73 -11.47
C ILE A 208 -16.93 -5.25 -12.76
N LYS A 209 -18.22 -5.61 -12.71
CA LYS A 209 -18.96 -6.09 -13.89
C LYS A 209 -19.02 -5.01 -14.97
N GLN A 210 -19.33 -3.76 -14.60
CA GLN A 210 -19.37 -2.62 -15.53
C GLN A 210 -18.00 -2.34 -16.16
N LEU A 211 -16.92 -2.33 -15.36
CA LEU A 211 -15.56 -2.13 -15.85
C LEU A 211 -15.13 -3.23 -16.83
N ARG A 212 -15.41 -4.50 -16.50
CA ARG A 212 -15.08 -5.64 -17.37
C ARG A 212 -15.84 -5.58 -18.69
N LEU A 213 -17.13 -5.27 -18.67
CA LEU A 213 -17.92 -5.09 -19.90
C LEU A 213 -17.37 -3.95 -20.75
N SER A 214 -16.99 -2.83 -20.13
CA SER A 214 -16.44 -1.68 -20.85
C SER A 214 -15.05 -1.91 -21.45
N LEU A 215 -14.28 -2.86 -20.89
CA LEU A 215 -12.95 -3.23 -21.36
C LEU A 215 -12.96 -4.50 -22.23
N GLN A 216 -14.10 -5.17 -22.37
CA GLN A 216 -14.21 -6.41 -23.12
C GLN A 216 -13.85 -6.18 -24.59
N GLY A 217 -12.98 -7.05 -25.13
CA GLY A 217 -12.55 -7.00 -26.52
C GLY A 217 -11.50 -5.93 -26.84
N LYS A 218 -11.16 -5.03 -25.89
CA LYS A 218 -10.14 -4.01 -26.11
C LYS A 218 -8.74 -4.58 -25.96
N THR A 219 -7.84 -4.32 -26.92
CA THR A 219 -6.47 -4.86 -26.90
C THR A 219 -5.42 -3.84 -27.36
N GLY A 220 -4.15 -4.11 -27.05
CA GLY A 220 -3.02 -3.33 -27.57
C GLY A 220 -3.10 -1.83 -27.27
N GLU A 221 -3.13 -1.02 -28.33
CA GLU A 221 -3.21 0.44 -28.25
C GLU A 221 -4.53 0.95 -27.65
N GLU A 222 -5.63 0.21 -27.80
CA GLU A 222 -6.93 0.63 -27.25
C GLU A 222 -6.88 0.69 -25.73
N LEU A 223 -6.15 -0.22 -25.08
CA LEU A 223 -5.97 -0.19 -23.62
C LEU A 223 -5.08 0.95 -23.14
N LYS A 224 -4.32 1.60 -24.04
CA LYS A 224 -3.41 2.70 -23.69
C LYS A 224 -4.09 4.07 -23.72
N THR A 225 -5.34 4.17 -24.17
CA THR A 225 -6.11 5.42 -24.08
C THR A 225 -6.25 5.86 -22.63
N THR A 226 -6.31 7.16 -22.40
CA THR A 226 -6.44 7.73 -21.04
C THR A 226 -7.64 7.16 -20.29
N GLU A 227 -8.78 7.05 -20.97
CA GLU A 227 -10.01 6.48 -20.41
C GLU A 227 -9.84 5.01 -19.99
N ASN A 228 -9.24 4.18 -20.86
CA ASN A 228 -9.08 2.75 -20.54
C ASN A 228 -8.00 2.52 -19.49
N LYS A 229 -6.95 3.36 -19.42
CA LYS A 229 -5.98 3.36 -18.31
C LYS A 229 -6.67 3.60 -16.97
N ILE A 230 -7.58 4.58 -16.88
CA ILE A 230 -8.36 4.84 -15.67
C ILE A 230 -9.18 3.61 -15.28
N LYS A 231 -9.87 2.98 -16.23
CA LYS A 231 -10.66 1.75 -15.99
C LYS A 231 -9.80 0.56 -15.55
N VAL A 232 -8.60 0.41 -16.11
CA VAL A 232 -7.64 -0.63 -15.69
C VAL A 232 -7.14 -0.39 -14.27
N VAL A 233 -6.81 0.85 -13.90
CA VAL A 233 -6.45 1.21 -12.52
C VAL A 233 -7.64 0.94 -11.58
N ALA A 234 -8.86 1.31 -11.99
CA ALA A 234 -10.07 1.03 -11.21
C ALA A 234 -10.30 -0.49 -11.00
N LEU A 235 -10.03 -1.34 -11.99
CA LEU A 235 -10.06 -2.80 -11.80
C LEU A 235 -9.04 -3.27 -10.76
N ARG A 236 -7.86 -2.65 -10.72
CA ARG A 236 -6.85 -2.97 -9.70
C ARG A 236 -7.27 -2.49 -8.31
N THR A 237 -7.77 -1.26 -8.19
CA THR A 237 -8.37 -0.71 -6.97
C THR A 237 -9.43 -1.67 -6.41
N THR A 238 -10.37 -2.08 -7.25
CA THR A 238 -11.45 -2.98 -6.83
C THR A 238 -10.95 -4.37 -6.45
N SER A 239 -9.95 -4.90 -7.16
CA SER A 239 -9.30 -6.17 -6.78
C SER A 239 -8.61 -6.08 -5.42
N ASN A 240 -7.89 -4.99 -5.15
CA ASN A 240 -7.21 -4.75 -3.88
C ASN A 240 -8.21 -4.71 -2.73
N ILE A 241 -9.28 -3.91 -2.87
CA ILE A 241 -10.34 -3.84 -1.86
C ILE A 241 -10.95 -5.22 -1.61
N ASN A 242 -11.27 -5.99 -2.64
CA ASN A 242 -11.85 -7.32 -2.48
C ASN A 242 -10.95 -8.29 -1.69
N VAL A 243 -9.63 -8.21 -1.87
CA VAL A 243 -8.66 -8.98 -1.09
C VAL A 243 -8.68 -8.56 0.38
N LEU A 244 -8.65 -7.25 0.64
CA LEU A 244 -8.68 -6.72 2.01
C LEU A 244 -10.01 -7.03 2.72
N ILE A 245 -11.13 -6.98 2.02
CA ILE A 245 -12.45 -7.37 2.53
C ILE A 245 -12.42 -8.83 2.99
N LYS A 246 -11.90 -9.75 2.16
CA LYS A 246 -11.80 -11.17 2.51
C LYS A 246 -10.96 -11.40 3.76
N ASP A 247 -9.85 -10.70 3.88
CA ASP A 247 -8.98 -10.73 5.06
C ASP A 247 -9.76 -10.35 6.33
N LEU A 248 -10.53 -9.26 6.29
CA LEU A 248 -11.29 -8.76 7.45
C LEU A 248 -12.55 -9.58 7.77
N PHE A 249 -13.04 -10.40 6.84
CA PHE A 249 -14.16 -11.32 7.07
C PHE A 249 -13.78 -12.62 7.79
N HIS A 250 -12.48 -12.94 7.90
CA HIS A 250 -12.06 -14.07 8.69
C HIS A 250 -12.50 -13.93 10.16
N ASN A 251 -12.60 -15.07 10.86
CA ASN A 251 -12.91 -15.12 12.28
C ASN A 251 -11.78 -15.84 13.04
N PRO A 252 -10.88 -15.12 13.72
CA PRO A 252 -10.76 -13.65 13.79
C PRO A 252 -10.28 -13.01 12.47
N PRO A 253 -10.42 -11.68 12.28
CA PRO A 253 -9.90 -10.97 11.11
C PRO A 253 -8.43 -11.29 10.82
N SER A 254 -8.10 -11.47 9.54
CA SER A 254 -6.75 -11.77 9.04
C SER A 254 -6.09 -10.51 8.48
N TYR A 255 -4.77 -10.42 8.64
CA TYR A 255 -3.95 -9.33 8.10
C TYR A 255 -2.76 -9.83 7.27
N LYS A 256 -2.93 -10.97 6.61
CA LYS A 256 -1.85 -11.71 5.94
C LYS A 256 -1.70 -11.34 4.47
N SER A 257 -2.78 -10.88 3.83
CA SER A 257 -2.74 -10.56 2.41
C SER A 257 -1.85 -9.35 2.15
N VAL A 258 -1.05 -9.43 1.09
CA VAL A 258 -0.19 -8.34 0.61
C VAL A 258 -0.74 -7.87 -0.72
N VAL A 259 -1.13 -6.59 -0.80
CA VAL A 259 -1.63 -5.96 -2.02
C VAL A 259 -0.70 -4.82 -2.43
N GLY A 260 -0.49 -4.66 -3.73
CA GLY A 260 0.23 -3.50 -4.27
C GLY A 260 -0.75 -2.39 -4.63
N LEU A 261 -0.62 -1.22 -3.99
CA LEU A 261 -1.45 -0.03 -4.20
C LEU A 261 -1.68 0.26 -5.70
N SER A 262 -2.92 0.54 -6.09
CA SER A 262 -3.34 0.58 -7.51
C SER A 262 -2.55 1.56 -8.38
N TRP A 263 -2.12 2.69 -7.81
CA TRP A 263 -1.33 3.72 -8.49
C TRP A 263 0.18 3.49 -8.46
N LYS A 264 0.67 2.48 -7.73
CA LYS A 264 2.09 2.11 -7.73
C LYS A 264 2.39 1.09 -8.83
N PRO A 265 3.55 1.12 -9.49
CA PRO A 265 3.93 0.07 -10.44
C PRO A 265 3.79 -1.32 -9.81
N THR A 266 3.22 -2.28 -10.55
CA THR A 266 3.28 -3.68 -10.15
C THR A 266 4.72 -4.12 -10.33
N THR A 267 5.49 -4.16 -9.25
CA THR A 267 6.79 -4.82 -9.28
C THR A 267 6.52 -6.28 -9.62
N VAL A 268 6.86 -6.70 -10.85
CA VAL A 268 7.11 -8.11 -11.10
C VAL A 268 8.18 -8.48 -10.09
N SER A 269 7.87 -9.35 -9.14
CA SER A 269 8.85 -9.84 -8.15
C SER A 269 9.95 -10.60 -8.89
N THR A 270 10.90 -9.88 -9.47
CA THR A 270 12.23 -10.38 -9.72
C THR A 270 12.96 -10.27 -8.39
N LEU A 271 13.21 -11.43 -7.82
CA LEU A 271 14.12 -11.67 -6.71
C LEU A 271 15.31 -10.69 -6.75
N SER A 272 15.58 -10.07 -5.61
CA SER A 272 16.92 -9.71 -5.15
C SER A 272 17.80 -9.01 -6.19
N LEU A 273 17.75 -7.67 -6.24
CA LEU A 273 18.90 -6.89 -6.66
C LEU A 273 20.02 -7.11 -5.62
N VAL A 274 20.77 -8.19 -5.81
CA VAL A 274 22.12 -8.32 -5.29
C VAL A 274 22.92 -7.22 -5.99
N PHE A 275 23.33 -6.23 -5.21
CA PHE A 275 24.35 -5.27 -5.61
C PHE A 275 25.65 -6.06 -5.82
N THR A 276 25.97 -6.35 -7.08
CA THR A 276 27.26 -6.96 -7.43
C THR A 276 28.29 -5.85 -7.54
N GLU A 277 29.31 -5.89 -6.68
CA GLU A 277 30.48 -5.02 -6.73
C GLU A 277 31.19 -5.11 -8.10
N PRO A 278 31.75 -4.00 -8.62
CA PRO A 278 32.48 -4.02 -9.88
C PRO A 278 33.88 -4.60 -9.66
N LYS A 279 34.14 -5.80 -10.20
CA LYS A 279 35.50 -6.31 -10.37
C LYS A 279 36.10 -5.82 -11.69
N THR A 280 37.29 -5.28 -11.54
CA THR A 280 38.23 -4.75 -12.52
C THR A 280 38.52 -5.69 -13.70
N LEU A 281 38.70 -5.08 -14.88
CA LEU A 281 39.23 -5.71 -16.09
C LEU A 281 40.65 -6.21 -15.85
N GLU A 282 40.94 -7.46 -16.22
CA GLU A 282 42.26 -7.86 -16.74
C GLU A 282 42.16 -9.13 -17.63
N THR A 283 42.42 -8.88 -18.93
CA THR A 283 43.07 -9.72 -19.98
C THR A 283 42.90 -11.24 -20.11
N VAL A 284 42.58 -11.65 -21.35
CA VAL A 284 42.48 -13.00 -21.95
C VAL A 284 43.89 -13.52 -22.36
N PRO A 285 44.16 -14.85 -22.39
CA PRO A 285 44.24 -15.55 -23.68
C PRO A 285 43.73 -17.03 -23.73
N THR A 286 42.84 -17.28 -24.69
CA THR A 286 42.69 -18.39 -25.68
C THR A 286 42.90 -19.91 -25.40
N LYS A 287 41.86 -20.65 -25.86
CA LYS A 287 41.80 -21.91 -26.67
C LYS A 287 42.06 -23.29 -26.01
N ARG A 288 41.04 -24.16 -26.05
CA ARG A 288 40.85 -25.20 -27.09
C ARG A 288 39.49 -25.92 -26.97
N MET A 289 38.95 -26.28 -28.14
CA MET A 289 37.67 -26.97 -28.37
C MET A 289 37.80 -28.48 -28.16
N ALA A 290 36.72 -29.14 -27.72
CA ALA A 290 36.44 -30.54 -28.03
C ALA A 290 34.92 -30.81 -28.03
N VAL A 291 34.54 -31.73 -28.92
CA VAL A 291 33.24 -31.95 -29.57
C VAL A 291 32.26 -32.79 -28.72
N ARG A 292 30.95 -32.53 -28.87
CA ARG A 292 29.82 -33.33 -28.32
C ARG A 292 29.63 -34.66 -29.07
N PRO A 293 28.95 -35.63 -28.44
CA PRO A 293 27.85 -36.31 -29.14
C PRO A 293 26.52 -36.31 -28.38
N LYS A 294 25.43 -36.46 -29.15
CA LYS A 294 24.01 -36.50 -28.79
C LYS A 294 23.51 -37.95 -28.58
N HIS A 295 22.36 -38.07 -27.89
CA HIS A 295 21.43 -39.24 -27.83
C HIS A 295 21.95 -40.44 -27.00
N ASN A 296 21.19 -41.20 -26.19
CA ASN A 296 19.76 -41.41 -26.08
C ASN A 296 19.39 -41.97 -24.68
N GLU A 297 18.10 -41.89 -24.33
CA GLU A 297 17.29 -42.85 -23.56
C GLU A 297 17.60 -43.26 -22.10
N ARG A 298 16.52 -43.20 -21.32
CA ARG A 298 16.32 -43.63 -19.93
C ARG A 298 16.93 -45.01 -19.64
N SER A 299 17.81 -45.08 -18.64
CA SER A 299 18.16 -46.35 -17.97
C SER A 299 17.51 -46.39 -16.59
N LEU A 300 16.63 -47.37 -16.41
CA LEU A 300 15.83 -47.63 -15.22
C LEU A 300 16.60 -48.54 -14.25
N TYR A 301 16.82 -48.01 -13.03
CA TYR A 301 16.91 -48.63 -11.69
C TYR A 301 17.61 -49.97 -11.44
N HIS A 302 18.52 -50.01 -10.46
CA HIS A 302 18.70 -51.16 -9.54
C HIS A 302 19.20 -50.67 -8.16
N PRO A 303 18.53 -51.01 -7.04
CA PRO A 303 19.02 -50.71 -5.71
C PRO A 303 19.96 -51.84 -5.25
N PRO A 304 21.05 -51.54 -4.52
CA PRO A 304 21.89 -52.59 -3.95
C PRO A 304 21.13 -53.35 -2.85
N GLY A 305 20.97 -54.66 -3.05
CA GLY A 305 20.39 -55.59 -2.09
C GLY A 305 21.44 -56.32 -1.24
N GLY A 306 21.09 -56.55 0.04
CA GLY A 306 21.77 -57.42 1.00
C GLY A 306 22.89 -56.73 1.78
N LYS A 307 22.99 -56.82 3.11
CA LYS A 307 22.83 -58.05 3.91
C LYS A 307 22.33 -57.71 5.33
N TYR A 308 21.13 -58.17 5.67
CA TYR A 308 20.84 -58.67 7.01
C TYR A 308 20.65 -60.17 6.87
N SER A 309 21.59 -60.94 7.40
CA SER A 309 21.37 -62.33 7.82
C SER A 309 22.46 -62.72 8.81
N GLU A 310 22.28 -62.32 10.07
CA GLU A 310 22.67 -63.17 11.19
C GLU A 310 21.43 -64.02 11.54
N ARG A 311 21.55 -65.34 11.43
CA ARG A 311 20.80 -66.25 12.29
C ARG A 311 21.73 -67.38 12.72
N VAL A 312 21.72 -67.59 14.02
CA VAL A 312 22.33 -68.68 14.78
C VAL A 312 21.90 -70.04 14.19
N GLY A 313 22.86 -70.96 14.01
CA GLY A 313 22.61 -72.39 13.73
C GLY A 313 22.96 -72.81 12.33
#